data_AF-A0A930EE54-F1
#
_entry.id   AF-A0A930EE54-F1
#
_cell.length_a   1.000
_cell.length_b   1.000
_cell.length_c   1.000
_cell.angle_alpha   90.00
_cell.angle_beta   90.00
_cell.angle_gamma   90.00
#
_symmetry.space_group_name_H-M   'P 1'
#
loop_
_entity.id
_entity.type
_entity.pdbx_description
1 polymer ?
#
loop_
_entity_poly.entity_id
_entity_poly.type
_entity_poly.pdbx_seq_one_letter_code
_entity_poly.pdbx_strand_id
1 'polypeptide(L)'
;MYIPCIFRSITGYRCPCCGTTTMCVSILRFRFSDAFYANPFIFTTIPFILFEIVYNVYLSYTEKRMPLWNKILLGVYCSALLIFAIIRDFM
;
A
#
# COMPACT_ATOMS: atom_id res chain seq x y z
N MET A 1 -0.76 18.48 -2.72
CA MET A 1 -1.31 18.58 -4.10
C MET A 1 -2.23 17.38 -4.30
N TYR A 2 -3.55 17.57 -4.18
CA TYR A 2 -4.52 16.52 -4.44
C TYR A 2 -4.49 16.23 -5.94
N ILE A 3 -3.92 15.10 -6.35
CA ILE A 3 -4.04 14.64 -7.72
C ILE A 3 -5.52 14.35 -7.94
N PRO A 4 -6.21 15.04 -8.88
CA PRO A 4 -7.61 14.77 -9.16
C PRO A 4 -7.72 13.33 -9.64
N CYS A 5 -8.26 12.49 -8.77
CA CYS A 5 -8.41 11.07 -9.01
C CYS A 5 -9.40 10.89 -10.17
N ILE A 6 -8.91 10.50 -11.35
CA ILE A 6 -9.75 10.29 -12.55
C ILE A 6 -10.88 9.31 -12.22
N PHE A 7 -10.61 8.31 -11.38
CA PHE A 7 -11.62 7.39 -10.84
C PHE A 7 -12.77 8.11 -10.13
N ARG A 8 -12.48 9.03 -9.21
CA ARG A 8 -13.52 9.82 -8.53
C ARG A 8 -14.30 10.70 -9.50
N SER A 9 -13.64 11.19 -10.56
CA SER A 9 -14.30 11.97 -11.60
C SER A 9 -15.26 11.14 -12.47
N ILE A 10 -15.00 9.84 -12.64
CA ILE A 10 -15.80 8.95 -13.48
C ILE A 10 -16.87 8.22 -12.67
N THR A 11 -16.54 7.72 -11.48
CA THR A 11 -17.45 6.89 -10.66
C THR A 11 -18.06 7.62 -9.47
N GLY A 12 -17.62 8.83 -9.13
CA GLY A 12 -18.11 9.57 -7.96
C GLY A 12 -17.61 9.03 -6.60
N TYR A 13 -17.09 7.81 -6.56
CA TYR A 13 -16.54 7.17 -5.36
C TYR A 13 -15.09 7.60 -5.10
N ARG A 14 -14.74 7.73 -3.81
CA ARG A 14 -13.35 7.92 -3.39
C ARG A 14 -12.58 6.62 -3.68
N CYS A 15 -11.52 6.71 -4.49
CA CYS A 15 -10.71 5.55 -4.83
C CYS A 15 -9.83 5.16 -3.63
N PRO A 16 -9.82 3.87 -3.21
CA PRO A 16 -8.98 3.41 -2.09
C PRO A 16 -7.48 3.60 -2.35
N CYS A 17 -7.07 3.64 -3.63
CA CYS A 17 -5.68 3.82 -4.05
C CYS A 17 -5.20 5.28 -4.13
N CYS A 18 -6.08 6.29 -4.09
CA CYS A 18 -5.68 7.68 -4.34
C CYS A 18 -4.83 8.30 -3.21
N GLY A 19 -4.92 7.77 -1.98
CA GLY A 19 -3.98 8.11 -0.89
C GLY A 19 -2.60 7.48 -1.08
N THR A 20 -2.54 6.27 -1.66
CA THR A 20 -1.29 5.52 -1.89
C THR A 20 -0.46 6.14 -3.01
N THR A 21 -1.09 6.57 -4.11
CA THR A 21 -0.39 7.28 -5.20
C THR A 21 0.18 8.61 -4.72
N THR A 22 -0.57 9.35 -3.91
CA THR A 22 -0.10 10.60 -3.30
C THR A 22 1.09 10.36 -2.37
N MET A 23 1.05 9.30 -1.56
CA MET A 23 2.18 8.88 -0.73
C MET A 23 3.42 8.57 -1.59
N CYS A 24 3.29 7.77 -2.65
CA CYS A 24 4.41 7.43 -3.54
C CYS A 24 5.03 8.68 -4.20
N VAL A 25 4.20 9.60 -4.68
CA VAL A 25 4.68 10.86 -5.28
C VAL A 25 5.38 11.74 -4.25
N SER A 26 4.87 11.82 -3.02
CA SER A 26 5.51 12.57 -1.93
C SER A 26 6.84 11.94 -1.51
N ILE A 27 6.96 10.61 -1.49
CA ILE A 27 8.22 9.90 -1.24
C ILE A 27 9.24 10.22 -2.35
N LEU A 28 8.82 10.17 -3.63
CA LEU A 28 9.69 10.52 -4.76
C LEU A 28 10.16 11.99 -4.72
N ARG A 29 9.36 12.87 -4.12
CA ARG A 29 9.71 14.28 -3.90
C ARG A 29 10.48 14.52 -2.59
N PHE A 30 10.90 13.46 -1.88
CA PHE A 30 11.56 13.53 -0.57
C PHE A 30 10.74 14.27 0.51
N ARG A 31 9.42 14.32 0.36
CA ARG A 31 8.47 14.96 1.30
C ARG A 31 7.83 13.90 2.19
N PHE A 32 8.59 13.42 3.17
CA PHE A 32 8.17 12.33 4.06
C PHE A 32 6.97 12.70 4.94
N SER A 33 6.89 13.94 5.42
CA SER A 33 5.75 14.40 6.23
C SER A 33 4.44 14.31 5.44
N ASP A 34 4.42 14.80 4.20
CA ASP A 34 3.24 14.71 3.34
C ASP A 34 2.90 13.27 2.95
N ALA A 35 3.91 12.39 2.83
CA ALA A 35 3.70 10.96 2.59
C ALA A 35 3.00 10.28 3.78
N PHE A 36 3.42 10.60 5.01
CA PHE A 36 2.79 10.08 6.23
C PHE A 36 1.32 10.53 6.35
N TYR A 37 1.02 11.81 6.12
CA TYR A 37 -0.36 12.30 6.14
C TYR A 37 -1.23 11.71 5.02
N ALA A 38 -0.65 11.38 3.87
CA ALA A 38 -1.40 10.80 2.74
C ALA A 38 -1.86 9.36 3.01
N ASN A 39 -1.02 8.52 3.61
CA ASN A 39 -1.40 7.15 3.96
C ASN A 39 -0.54 6.61 5.12
N PRO A 40 -0.90 6.90 6.38
CA PRO A 40 -0.06 6.53 7.53
C PRO A 40 0.08 5.02 7.71
N PHE A 41 -0.95 4.25 7.30
CA PHE A 41 -0.92 2.79 7.35
C PHE A 41 0.18 2.24 6.43
N ILE A 42 0.11 2.56 5.13
CA ILE A 42 1.09 2.06 4.15
C ILE A 42 2.47 2.61 4.46
N PHE A 43 2.58 3.88 4.86
CA PHE A 43 3.86 4.48 5.21
C PHE A 43 4.55 3.75 6.36
N THR A 44 3.80 3.36 7.39
CA THR A 44 4.32 2.59 8.54
C THR A 44 4.70 1.16 8.14
N THR A 45 3.99 0.56 7.18
CA THR A 45 4.23 -0.81 6.73
C THR A 45 5.19 -0.90 5.54
N ILE A 46 5.77 0.21 5.06
CA ILE A 46 6.85 0.23 4.05
C ILE A 46 7.96 -0.79 4.35
N PRO A 47 8.58 -0.84 5.55
CA PRO A 47 9.65 -1.79 5.82
C PRO A 47 9.19 -3.25 5.70
N PHE A 48 7.94 -3.55 6.06
CA PHE A 48 7.35 -4.88 5.90
C PHE A 48 7.15 -5.24 4.42
N ILE A 49 6.62 -4.30 3.62
CA ILE A 49 6.46 -4.49 2.17
C ILE A 49 7.84 -4.70 1.51
N LEU A 50 8.85 -3.93 1.90
CA LEU A 50 10.21 -4.05 1.37
C LEU A 50 10.80 -5.43 1.69
N PHE A 51 10.61 -5.90 2.93
CA PHE A 51 11.06 -7.22 3.36
C PHE A 51 10.41 -8.34 2.54
N GLU A 52 9.09 -8.28 2.35
CA GLU A 52 8.34 -9.25 1.51
C GLU A 52 8.86 -9.29 0.07
N ILE A 53 9.15 -8.13 -0.53
CA ILE A 53 9.69 -8.05 -1.89
C ILE A 53 11.07 -8.72 -1.95
N VAL A 54 11.97 -8.38 -1.03
CA VAL A 54 13.33 -8.96 -0.97
C VAL A 54 13.25 -10.48 -0.72
N TYR A 55 12.38 -10.92 0.18
CA TYR A 55 12.16 -12.34 0.47
C TYR A 55 11.66 -13.10 -0.75
N ASN A 56 10.70 -12.53 -1.50
CA ASN A 56 10.19 -13.13 -2.72
C ASN A 56 11.26 -13.21 -3.83
N VAL A 57 12.08 -12.16 -3.99
CA VAL A 57 13.22 -12.17 -4.92
C VAL A 57 14.23 -13.25 -4.53
N TYR A 58 14.54 -13.38 -3.24
CA TYR A 58 15.44 -14.43 -2.73
C TYR A 58 14.89 -15.84 -2.98
N LEU A 59 13.58 -16.06 -2.78
CA LEU A 59 12.95 -17.34 -3.08
C LEU A 59 12.95 -17.65 -4.57
N SER A 60 12.70 -16.64 -5.42
CA SER A 60 12.79 -16.78 -6.87
C SER A 60 14.19 -17.15 -7.32
N TYR A 61 15.22 -16.63 -6.67
CA TYR A 61 16.62 -17.00 -6.93
C TYR A 61 16.96 -18.43 -6.48
N THR A 62 16.31 -18.90 -5.41
CA THR A 62 16.52 -20.25 -4.85
C THR A 62 15.60 -21.31 -5.46
N GLU A 63 14.77 -20.94 -6.46
CA GLU A 63 13.69 -21.77 -7.04
C GLU A 63 12.75 -22.42 -6.00
N LYS A 64 12.67 -21.83 -4.80
CA LYS A 64 11.79 -22.32 -3.74
C LYS A 64 10.42 -21.65 -3.87
N ARG A 65 9.36 -22.45 -3.76
CA ARG A 65 8.00 -21.90 -3.73
C ARG A 65 7.75 -21.16 -2.41
N MET A 66 6.95 -20.10 -2.48
CA MET A 66 6.52 -19.34 -1.32
C MET A 66 5.84 -20.25 -0.29
N PRO A 67 6.30 -20.27 0.98
CA PRO A 67 5.69 -21.10 2.01
C PRO A 67 4.27 -20.63 2.33
N LEU A 68 3.42 -21.56 2.77
CA LEU A 68 2.00 -21.29 3.03
C LEU A 68 1.81 -20.20 4.10
N TRP A 69 2.69 -20.16 5.11
CA TRP A 69 2.70 -19.12 6.15
C TRP A 69 2.84 -17.72 5.58
N ASN A 70 3.71 -17.54 4.57
CA ASN A 70 3.91 -16.24 3.94
C ASN A 70 2.68 -15.82 3.12
N LYS A 71 2.07 -16.77 2.41
CA LYS A 71 0.80 -16.52 1.71
C LYS A 71 -0.32 -16.10 2.66
N ILE A 72 -0.43 -16.75 3.81
CA ILE A 72 -1.44 -16.41 4.83
C ILE A 72 -1.16 -15.02 5.39
N LEU A 73 0.10 -14.73 5.76
CA LEU A 73 0.51 -13.42 6.27
C LEU A 73 0.20 -12.30 5.29
N LEU A 74 0.55 -12.48 4.01
CA LEU A 74 0.24 -11.53 2.93
C LEU A 74 -1.27 -11.34 2.75
N GLY A 75 -2.05 -12.43 2.85
CA GLY A 75 -3.51 -12.38 2.80
C GLY A 75 -4.12 -11.56 3.94
N VAL A 76 -3.65 -11.78 5.17
CA VAL A 76 -4.05 -11.01 6.36
C VAL A 76 -3.65 -9.54 6.23
N TYR A 77 -2.48 -9.27 5.67
CA TYR A 77 -2.03 -7.91 5.42
C TYR A 77 -2.91 -7.18 4.39
N CYS A 78 -3.24 -7.83 3.27
CA CYS A 78 -4.14 -7.28 2.26
C CYS A 78 -5.56 -7.05 2.80
N SER A 79 -6.09 -7.95 3.63
CA SER A 79 -7.41 -7.75 4.24
C SER A 79 -7.39 -6.59 5.24
N ALA A 80 -6.35 -6.46 6.06
CA ALA A 80 -6.17 -5.33 6.97
C ALA A 80 -6.09 -4.00 6.22
N LEU A 81 -5.38 -3.96 5.08
CA LEU A 81 -5.33 -2.79 4.20
C LEU A 81 -6.72 -2.40 3.67
N LEU A 82 -7.50 -3.38 3.23
CA LEU A 82 -8.86 -3.14 2.74
C LEU A 82 -9.77 -2.63 3.85
N ILE A 83 -9.71 -3.22 5.05
CA ILE A 83 -10.48 -2.77 6.21
C ILE A 83 -10.11 -1.32 6.56
N PHE A 84 -8.81 -1.00 6.64
CA PHE A 84 -8.35 0.37 6.89
C PHE A 84 -8.84 1.34 5.80
N ALA A 85 -8.79 0.92 4.53
CA ALA A 85 -9.27 1.72 3.43
C ALA A 85 -10.77 2.00 3.51
N ILE A 86 -11.58 1.00 3.89
CA ILE A 86 -13.03 1.13 4.09
C ILE A 86 -13.33 2.07 5.26
N ILE A 87 -12.64 1.89 6.40
CA ILE A 87 -12.81 2.76 7.58
C ILE A 87 -12.50 4.23 7.22
N ARG A 88 -11.42 4.47 6.49
CA ARG A 88 -11.04 5.81 6.01
C ARG A 88 -12.02 6.38 4.97
N ASP A 89 -12.73 5.53 4.24
CA ASP A 89 -13.74 5.99 3.28
C ASP A 89 -15.02 6.43 3.99
N PHE A 90 -15.39 5.71 5.05
CA PHE A 90 -16.56 5.99 5.89
C PHE A 90 -16.38 7.15 6.87
N MET A 91 -15.14 7.48 7.27
CA MET A 91 -14.81 8.61 8.15
C MET A 91 -14.38 9.85 7.35
#